data_AF-A0A7J8YJZ9-F1
#
_entry.id   AF-A0A7J8YJZ9-F1
#
_cell.length_a   1.000
_cell.length_b   1.000
_cell.length_c   1.000
_cell.angle_alpha   90.00
_cell.angle_beta   90.00
_cell.angle_gamma   90.00
#
_symmetry.space_group_name_H-M   'P 1'
#
loop_
_entity.id
_entity.type
_entity.pdbx_description
1 polymer ?
#
loop_
_entity_poly.entity_id
_entity_poly.type
_entity_poly.pdbx_seq_one_letter_code
_entity_poly.pdbx_strand_id
1 'polypeptide(L)'
;MAVFKKCLVFLLVLLTAFALQIIFFSPISPDILELPLTSPSASVPPSNNQLQKVIKLGEGLLEGPEDVAVDEDGALYTATRGGWIRRLHRNGSWEDWKKFESNTLLGIATPKRGGLIVCDADKGLLKFTDDGVTVLASHVDGSEIR
;
A
#
# COMPACT_ATOMS: atom_id res chain seq x y z
N MET A 1 -51.09 -9.11 -10.46
CA MET A 1 -50.36 -8.85 -11.73
C MET A 1 -50.03 -7.37 -11.96
N ALA A 2 -50.96 -6.42 -11.73
CA ALA A 2 -50.69 -4.98 -11.94
C ALA A 2 -49.67 -4.35 -10.97
N VAL A 3 -49.65 -4.77 -9.69
CA VAL A 3 -48.70 -4.27 -8.68
C VAL A 3 -47.25 -4.65 -9.02
N PHE A 4 -47.03 -5.90 -9.42
CA PHE A 4 -45.72 -6.39 -9.84
C PHE A 4 -45.14 -5.60 -11.03
N LYS A 5 -45.99 -5.28 -12.01
CA LYS A 5 -45.59 -4.48 -13.19
C LYS A 5 -45.21 -3.04 -12.79
N LYS A 6 -45.91 -2.44 -11.83
CA LYS A 6 -45.57 -1.10 -11.29
C LYS A 6 -44.25 -1.10 -10.51
N CYS A 7 -44.01 -2.12 -9.69
CA CYS A 7 -42.73 -2.27 -8.99
C CYS A 7 -41.56 -2.43 -9.96
N LEU A 8 -41.73 -3.20 -11.03
CA LEU A 8 -40.69 -3.38 -12.04
C LEU A 8 -40.34 -2.08 -12.77
N VAL A 9 -41.36 -1.29 -13.16
CA VAL A 9 -41.15 0.01 -13.80
C VAL A 9 -40.43 0.97 -12.85
N PHE A 10 -40.84 1.01 -11.58
CA PHE A 10 -40.20 1.85 -10.58
C PHE A 10 -38.72 1.49 -10.37
N LEU A 11 -38.40 0.20 -10.27
CA LEU A 11 -37.02 -0.28 -10.17
C LEU A 11 -36.19 0.12 -11.40
N LEU A 12 -36.76 0.00 -12.60
CA LEU A 12 -36.07 0.36 -13.84
C LEU A 12 -35.75 1.86 -13.89
N VAL A 13 -36.68 2.71 -13.44
CA VAL A 13 -36.49 4.16 -13.34
C VAL A 13 -35.37 4.48 -12.35
N LEU A 14 -35.35 3.84 -11.18
CA LEU A 14 -34.29 4.03 -10.19
C LEU A 14 -32.91 3.62 -10.73
N LEU A 15 -32.82 2.45 -11.37
CA LEU A 15 -31.57 1.98 -11.99
C LEU A 15 -31.09 2.92 -13.09
N THR A 16 -32.01 3.43 -13.91
CA THR A 16 -31.69 4.39 -14.98
C THR A 16 -31.20 5.71 -14.40
N ALA A 17 -31.89 6.25 -13.39
CA ALA A 17 -31.48 7.48 -12.71
C ALA A 17 -30.11 7.32 -12.03
N PHE A 18 -29.85 6.18 -11.40
CA PHE A 18 -28.56 5.87 -10.78
C PHE A 18 -27.43 5.75 -11.82
N ALA A 19 -27.68 5.08 -12.95
CA ALA A 19 -26.72 4.99 -14.05
C ALA A 19 -26.41 6.38 -14.64
N LEU A 20 -27.42 7.22 -14.85
CA LEU A 20 -27.23 8.60 -15.32
C LEU A 20 -26.44 9.43 -14.31
N GLN A 21 -26.69 9.26 -13.01
CA GLN A 21 -25.93 9.95 -11.96
C GLN A 21 -24.43 9.59 -12.04
N ILE A 22 -24.11 8.31 -12.20
CA ILE A 22 -22.72 7.85 -12.36
C ILE A 22 -22.12 8.41 -13.66
N ILE A 23 -22.82 8.30 -14.79
CA ILE A 23 -22.26 8.68 -16.10
C ILE A 23 -21.99 10.19 -16.18
N PHE A 24 -22.91 11.03 -15.69
CA PHE A 24 -22.82 12.48 -15.85
C PHE A 24 -22.09 13.19 -14.71
N PHE A 25 -22.07 12.61 -13.50
CA PHE A 25 -21.51 13.25 -12.30
C PHE A 25 -20.35 12.47 -11.67
N SER A 26 -19.87 11.41 -12.33
CA SER A 26 -18.61 10.77 -11.92
C SER A 26 -17.45 11.76 -12.04
N PRO A 27 -16.68 12.02 -10.96
CA PRO A 27 -15.51 12.90 -11.00
C PRO A 27 -14.31 12.25 -11.71
N ILE A 28 -14.38 10.95 -12.02
CA ILE A 28 -13.34 10.20 -12.73
C ILE A 28 -13.70 10.08 -14.21
N SER A 29 -12.75 10.40 -15.08
CA SER A 29 -12.80 10.12 -16.53
C SER A 29 -11.82 8.98 -16.81
N PRO A 30 -12.30 7.73 -16.99
CA PRO A 30 -11.41 6.61 -17.24
C PRO A 30 -10.87 6.72 -18.67
N ASP A 31 -9.60 7.11 -18.79
CA ASP A 31 -8.89 7.03 -20.06
C ASP A 31 -8.60 5.57 -20.40
N ILE A 32 -8.84 5.21 -21.66
CA ILE A 32 -8.44 3.90 -22.17
C ILE A 32 -6.92 3.89 -22.22
N LEU A 33 -6.31 2.94 -21.51
CA LEU A 33 -4.89 2.65 -21.67
C LEU A 33 -4.67 2.02 -23.06
N GLU A 34 -4.36 2.85 -24.05
CA GLU A 34 -3.93 2.40 -25.37
C GLU A 34 -2.52 1.83 -25.26
N LEU A 35 -2.44 0.52 -25.07
CA LEU A 35 -1.17 -0.18 -25.20
C LEU A 35 -0.80 -0.21 -26.69
N PRO A 36 0.46 0.13 -27.06
CA PRO A 36 0.90 0.01 -28.43
C PRO A 36 0.70 -1.44 -28.90
N LEU A 37 0.08 -1.60 -30.06
CA LEU A 37 -0.08 -2.91 -30.68
C LEU A 37 1.29 -3.54 -30.84
N THR A 38 1.44 -4.78 -30.37
CA THR A 38 2.66 -5.56 -30.55
C THR A 38 2.96 -5.64 -32.04
N SER A 39 4.07 -5.02 -32.46
CA SER A 39 4.57 -5.12 -33.83
C SER A 39 4.68 -6.62 -34.19
N PRO A 40 4.19 -7.08 -35.36
CA PRO A 40 4.36 -8.49 -35.77
C PRO A 40 5.85 -8.88 -35.96
N SER A 41 6.74 -7.88 -36.01
CA SER A 41 8.20 -8.01 -36.03
C SER A 41 8.86 -7.94 -34.66
N ALA A 42 8.10 -7.75 -33.57
CA ALA A 42 8.64 -7.77 -32.22
C ALA A 42 9.07 -9.20 -31.90
N SER A 43 10.38 -9.47 -31.99
CA SER A 43 10.97 -10.70 -31.50
C SER A 43 10.57 -10.89 -30.05
N VAL A 44 10.07 -12.07 -29.68
CA VAL A 44 9.83 -12.43 -28.28
C VAL A 44 11.12 -12.16 -27.51
N PRO A 45 11.10 -11.33 -26.45
CA PRO A 45 12.29 -11.09 -25.66
C PRO A 45 12.81 -12.42 -25.11
N PRO A 46 14.14 -12.62 -25.05
CA PRO A 46 14.70 -13.84 -24.49
C PRO A 46 14.26 -14.01 -23.03
N SER A 47 14.25 -15.25 -22.55
CA SER A 47 13.91 -15.54 -21.15
C SER A 47 14.89 -14.82 -20.20
N ASN A 48 14.34 -14.12 -19.20
CA ASN A 48 15.11 -13.40 -18.19
C ASN A 48 14.91 -14.06 -16.81
N ASN A 49 15.89 -14.86 -16.39
CA ASN A 49 15.87 -15.57 -15.11
C ASN A 49 16.79 -14.95 -14.05
N GLN A 50 17.20 -13.68 -14.20
CA GLN A 50 18.16 -13.07 -13.26
C GLN A 50 17.62 -13.02 -11.83
N LEU A 51 16.32 -12.77 -11.66
CA LEU A 51 15.67 -12.75 -10.34
C LEU A 51 15.65 -14.13 -9.64
N GLN A 52 15.85 -15.24 -10.37
CA GLN A 52 15.93 -16.57 -9.75
C GLN A 52 17.25 -16.79 -8.98
N LYS A 53 18.23 -15.90 -9.16
CA LYS A 53 19.55 -15.98 -8.51
C LYS A 53 19.64 -15.15 -7.23
N VAL A 54 18.60 -14.38 -6.89
CA VAL A 54 18.61 -13.50 -5.72
C VAL A 54 18.37 -14.31 -4.45
N ILE A 55 18.90 -13.81 -3.34
CA ILE A 55 18.61 -14.35 -2.01
C ILE A 55 17.35 -13.68 -1.49
N LYS A 56 16.46 -14.47 -0.90
CA LYS A 56 15.26 -13.95 -0.22
C LYS A 56 15.59 -13.64 1.24
N LEU A 57 15.63 -12.36 1.57
CA LEU A 57 15.85 -11.91 2.94
C LEU A 57 14.53 -11.99 3.72
N GLY A 58 14.56 -12.65 4.88
CA GLY A 58 13.39 -12.73 5.76
C GLY A 58 12.30 -13.72 5.33
N GLU A 59 12.59 -14.61 4.37
CA GLU A 59 11.66 -15.69 4.00
C GLU A 59 11.32 -16.56 5.21
N GLY A 60 10.02 -16.74 5.48
CA GLY A 60 9.51 -17.45 6.65
C GLY A 60 9.64 -16.71 7.98
N LEU A 61 10.27 -15.53 8.00
CA LEU A 61 10.49 -14.71 9.20
C LEU A 61 9.62 -13.44 9.24
N LEU A 62 9.27 -12.90 8.07
CA LEU A 62 8.52 -11.66 7.94
C LEU A 62 7.08 -11.94 7.50
N GLU A 63 6.11 -11.45 8.26
CA GLU A 63 4.69 -11.58 7.94
C GLU A 63 4.20 -10.39 7.10
N GLY A 64 4.06 -10.58 5.80
CA GLY A 64 3.57 -9.55 4.88
C GLY A 64 4.32 -8.22 4.98
N PRO A 65 5.65 -8.19 4.75
CA PRO A 65 6.39 -6.94 4.69
C PRO A 65 5.92 -6.10 3.50
N GLU A 66 5.76 -4.79 3.68
CA GLU A 66 5.26 -3.87 2.64
C GLU A 66 6.38 -3.00 2.03
N ASP A 67 7.14 -2.27 2.85
CA ASP A 67 8.22 -1.37 2.40
C ASP A 67 9.54 -1.59 3.18
N VAL A 68 10.67 -1.18 2.60
CA VAL A 68 12.02 -1.33 3.17
C VAL A 68 12.79 -0.01 3.16
N ALA A 69 13.51 0.28 4.25
CA ALA A 69 14.43 1.41 4.34
C ALA A 69 15.76 0.98 4.94
N VAL A 70 16.85 1.64 4.55
CA VAL A 70 18.20 1.35 5.05
C VAL A 70 18.73 2.57 5.79
N ASP A 71 19.26 2.40 6.99
CA ASP A 71 19.88 3.50 7.74
C ASP A 71 21.32 3.77 7.29
N GLU A 72 21.93 4.85 7.81
CA GLU A 72 23.32 5.23 7.49
C GLU A 72 24.33 4.14 7.92
N ASP A 73 23.98 3.36 8.94
CA ASP A 73 24.73 2.20 9.43
C ASP A 73 24.46 0.93 8.62
N GLY A 74 23.67 1.00 7.54
CA GLY A 74 23.35 -0.10 6.63
C GLY A 74 22.49 -1.21 7.24
N ALA A 75 21.80 -0.97 8.35
CA ALA A 75 20.74 -1.86 8.81
C ALA A 75 19.47 -1.60 7.98
N LEU A 76 18.79 -2.69 7.61
CA LEU A 76 17.54 -2.62 6.86
C LEU A 76 16.36 -2.74 7.83
N TYR A 77 15.32 -1.95 7.60
CA TYR A 77 14.07 -1.99 8.33
C TYR A 77 12.94 -2.38 7.40
N THR A 78 11.92 -3.03 7.95
CA THR A 78 10.64 -3.29 7.28
C THR A 78 9.53 -3.29 8.32
N ALA A 79 8.37 -2.77 7.97
CA ALA A 79 7.16 -3.02 8.73
C ALA A 79 6.52 -4.34 8.31
N THR A 80 5.79 -5.00 9.21
CA THR A 80 5.05 -6.24 8.95
C THR A 80 3.58 -6.08 9.34
N ARG A 81 2.71 -6.92 8.76
CA ARG A 81 1.27 -6.93 9.08
C ARG A 81 0.95 -7.32 10.53
N GLY A 82 1.89 -7.97 11.22
CA GLY A 82 1.82 -8.23 12.65
C GLY A 82 2.11 -7.02 13.55
N GLY A 83 2.31 -5.83 12.96
CA GLY A 83 2.60 -4.59 13.68
C GLY A 83 4.06 -4.48 14.15
N TRP A 84 4.95 -5.30 13.62
CA TRP A 84 6.38 -5.23 13.95
C TRP A 84 7.14 -4.36 12.95
N ILE A 85 8.00 -3.49 13.47
CA ILE A 85 9.17 -3.00 12.74
C ILE A 85 10.30 -4.00 12.98
N ARG A 86 10.68 -4.71 11.92
CA ARG A 86 11.76 -5.69 11.91
C ARG A 86 13.03 -5.03 11.41
N ARG A 87 14.15 -5.28 12.09
CA ARG A 87 15.47 -4.77 11.71
C ARG A 87 16.39 -5.91 11.31
N LEU A 88 16.97 -5.83 10.12
CA LEU A 88 18.02 -6.71 9.64
C LEU A 88 19.37 -6.01 9.83
N HIS A 89 20.20 -6.58 10.69
CA HIS A 89 21.55 -6.12 10.96
C HIS A 89 22.51 -6.51 9.82
N ARG A 90 23.62 -5.79 9.65
CA ARG A 90 24.65 -6.11 8.64
C ARG A 90 25.26 -7.51 8.79
N ASN A 91 25.22 -8.08 9.99
CA ASN A 91 25.67 -9.44 10.27
C ASN A 91 24.67 -10.52 9.79
N GLY A 92 23.51 -10.13 9.25
CA GLY A 92 22.46 -11.02 8.75
C GLY A 92 21.39 -11.40 9.77
N SER A 93 21.49 -10.97 11.03
CA SER A 93 20.48 -11.30 12.06
C SER A 93 19.26 -10.38 11.99
N TRP A 94 18.08 -10.97 12.17
CA TRP A 94 16.82 -10.24 12.33
C TRP A 94 16.51 -9.95 13.79
N GLU A 95 15.93 -8.77 14.03
CA GLU A 95 15.49 -8.28 15.33
C GLU A 95 14.03 -7.81 15.25
N ASP A 96 13.25 -8.15 16.27
CA ASP A 96 11.95 -7.55 16.59
C ASP A 96 12.16 -6.21 17.31
N TRP A 97 12.49 -5.16 16.54
CA TRP A 97 12.95 -3.90 17.11
C TRP A 97 11.84 -3.14 17.85
N LYS A 98 10.68 -2.95 17.21
CA LYS A 98 9.53 -2.26 17.82
C LYS A 98 8.22 -2.88 17.39
N LYS A 99 7.28 -2.97 18.34
CA LYS A 99 5.89 -3.34 18.07
C LYS A 99 5.00 -2.10 18.17
N PHE A 100 4.04 -2.02 17.27
CA PHE A 100 2.96 -1.04 17.29
C PHE A 100 1.66 -1.77 16.97
N GLU A 101 0.58 -1.45 17.69
CA GLU A 101 -0.71 -2.13 17.54
C GLU A 101 -1.44 -1.58 16.31
N SER A 102 -0.98 -2.01 15.13
CA SER A 102 -1.57 -1.76 13.82
C SER A 102 -1.14 -2.84 12.83
N ASN A 103 -1.99 -3.15 11.87
CA ASN A 103 -1.70 -4.05 10.74
C ASN A 103 -1.61 -3.30 9.40
N THR A 104 -1.62 -1.97 9.42
CA THR A 104 -1.67 -1.08 8.26
C THR A 104 -0.44 -0.15 8.19
N LEU A 105 0.71 -0.61 8.69
CA LEU A 105 2.00 0.05 8.48
C LEU A 105 2.45 -0.22 7.04
N LEU A 106 2.56 0.84 6.24
CA LEU A 106 2.82 0.75 4.80
C LEU A 106 4.23 1.26 4.46
N GLY A 107 4.36 2.55 4.17
CA GLY A 107 5.63 3.16 3.76
C GLY A 107 6.55 3.46 4.94
N ILE A 108 7.86 3.32 4.74
CA ILE A 108 8.87 3.64 5.75
C ILE A 108 10.05 4.43 5.18
N ALA A 109 10.68 5.27 6.00
CA ALA A 109 11.86 6.03 5.60
C ALA A 109 12.80 6.29 6.79
N THR A 110 14.10 6.29 6.52
CA THR A 110 15.14 6.62 7.50
C THR A 110 15.49 8.12 7.41
N PRO A 111 15.05 8.96 8.36
CA PRO A 111 15.38 10.38 8.36
C PRO A 111 16.82 10.60 8.86
N LYS A 112 17.44 11.70 8.42
CA LYS A 112 18.80 12.10 8.86
C LYS A 112 18.95 12.32 10.38
N ARG A 113 17.85 12.55 11.10
CA ARG A 113 17.83 12.83 12.55
C ARG A 113 17.58 11.58 13.40
N GLY A 114 17.83 10.39 12.84
CA GLY A 114 17.63 9.11 13.51
C GLY A 114 16.16 8.72 13.70
N GLY A 115 15.98 7.45 14.05
CA GLY A 115 14.67 6.78 14.12
C GLY A 115 14.17 6.32 12.75
N LEU A 116 12.88 6.02 12.66
CA LEU A 116 12.20 5.61 11.44
C LEU A 116 10.90 6.40 11.30
N ILE A 117 10.65 6.96 10.12
CA ILE A 117 9.35 7.52 9.76
C ILE A 117 8.53 6.38 9.17
N VAL A 118 7.30 6.22 9.65
CA VAL A 118 6.40 5.14 9.22
C VAL A 118 5.03 5.72 8.93
N CYS A 119 4.47 5.38 7.77
CA CYS A 119 3.10 5.71 7.41
C CYS A 119 2.18 4.58 7.82
N ASP A 120 1.16 4.91 8.59
CA ASP A 120 0.07 4.02 8.97
C ASP A 120 -1.23 4.51 8.31
N ALA A 121 -1.99 3.60 7.69
CA ALA A 121 -3.21 3.99 6.98
C ALA A 121 -4.31 4.55 7.89
N ASP A 122 -4.31 4.19 9.18
CA ASP A 122 -5.34 4.58 10.14
C ASP A 122 -4.84 5.64 11.15
N LYS A 123 -3.53 5.70 11.39
CA LYS A 123 -2.90 6.58 12.40
C LYS A 123 -2.14 7.77 11.78
N GLY A 124 -1.94 7.78 10.47
CA GLY A 124 -1.20 8.81 9.75
C GLY A 124 0.32 8.62 9.85
N LEU A 125 1.05 9.71 9.99
CA LEU A 125 2.52 9.73 9.99
C LEU A 125 3.07 9.53 11.40
N LEU A 126 3.90 8.50 11.58
CA LEU A 126 4.51 8.11 12.84
C LEU A 126 6.03 8.27 12.78
N LYS A 127 6.64 8.53 13.94
CA LYS A 127 8.09 8.43 14.15
C LYS A 127 8.38 7.39 15.22
N PHE A 128 9.12 6.37 14.84
CA PHE A 128 9.66 5.34 15.73
C PHE A 128 11.07 5.73 16.13
N THR A 129 11.37 5.60 17.41
CA THR A 129 12.69 5.82 18.02
C THR A 129 12.91 4.76 19.09
N ASP A 130 14.14 4.65 19.61
CA ASP A 130 14.42 3.75 20.73
C ASP A 130 13.60 4.10 21.98
N ASP A 131 13.26 5.38 22.17
CA ASP A 131 12.45 5.86 23.30
C ASP A 131 10.95 5.54 23.15
N GLY A 132 10.46 5.36 21.91
CA GLY A 132 9.05 5.09 21.66
C GLY A 132 8.55 5.59 20.30
N VAL A 133 7.23 5.64 20.17
CA VAL A 133 6.51 6.02 18.95
C VAL A 133 5.80 7.35 19.18
N THR A 134 5.96 8.30 18.25
CA THR A 134 5.29 9.61 18.27
C THR A 134 4.46 9.79 17.02
N VAL A 135 3.23 10.28 17.14
CA VAL A 135 2.42 10.70 15.98
C VAL A 135 2.91 12.07 15.53
N LEU A 136 3.41 12.16 14.30
CA LEU A 136 3.86 13.41 13.70
C LEU A 136 2.73 14.18 13.02
N ALA A 137 1.82 13.46 12.36
CA ALA A 137 0.66 14.04 11.71
C ALA A 137 -0.46 13.00 11.61
N SER A 138 -1.64 13.34 12.10
CA SER A 138 -2.86 12.52 11.93
C SER A 138 -3.96 13.24 11.14
N HIS A 139 -3.81 14.55 10.92
CA HIS A 139 -4.82 15.38 10.26
C HIS A 139 -4.17 16.38 9.28
N VAL A 140 -4.93 16.73 8.24
CA VAL A 140 -4.66 17.85 7.32
C VAL A 140 -5.97 18.60 7.09
N ASP A 141 -5.95 19.93 7.22
CA ASP A 141 -7.13 20.80 7.05
C ASP A 141 -8.38 20.34 7.83
N GLY A 142 -8.18 19.82 9.04
CA GLY A 142 -9.26 19.34 9.92
C GLY A 142 -9.80 17.95 9.58
N SER A 143 -9.28 17.29 8.56
CA SER A 143 -9.64 15.92 8.17
C SER A 143 -8.53 14.94 8.56
N GLU A 144 -8.91 13.73 8.99
CA GLU A 144 -7.94 12.66 9.24
C GLU A 144 -7.21 12.26 7.95
N ILE A 145 -5.93 11.92 8.08
CA ILE A 145 -5.13 11.34 6.99
C ILE A 145 -5.52 9.85 6.90
N ARG A 146 -6.19 9.46 5.80
CA ARG A 146 -6.69 8.10 5.51
C ARG A 146 -6.51 7.77 4.03
#